data_AF-A0A7V9MSG0-F1
#
_entry.id   AF-A0A7V9MSG0-F1
#
_cell.length_a   1.000
_cell.length_b   1.000
_cell.length_c   1.000
_cell.angle_alpha   90.00
_cell.angle_beta   90.00
_cell.angle_gamma   90.00
#
_symmetry.space_group_name_H-M   'P 1'
#
loop_
_entity.id
_entity.type
_entity.pdbx_description
1 polymer ?
#
loop_
_entity_poly.entity_id
_entity_poly.type
_entity_poly.pdbx_seq_one_letter_code
_entity_poly.pdbx_strand_id
1 'polypeptide(L)'
;LQCNRQITAGALIGLAAGIKAFPVVAILYLLYRRYWIAAASLAATLTLLLVAFPIAARGSAQAGTDLHRWTEGMLFKYDEKGFGQRAGRSHAWKNQSIFGVANLLLRHVDYDDKYEPHRPVYANVADLGFSTVNKLIGVTTLLAGLIYVAVLPGRRRRTAETDAIEFALLLLLMLVFTPFAFGYLFAWLLYPFTVLTRRLMFGRSPLLLFTAIGAVALLALTIPFRIQAQVYGNIFFATILLFVGLSAEFIRLQRMADDPVKLSTSIG
;
A
#
# COMPACT_ATOMS: atom_id res chain seq x y z
N LEU A 1 -2.66 12.13 12.97
CA LEU A 1 -1.23 12.20 13.37
C LEU A 1 -0.65 13.59 13.19
N GLN A 2 -0.79 14.20 12.00
CA GLN A 2 -0.25 15.55 11.71
C GLN A 2 -0.84 16.67 12.59
N CYS A 3 -2.14 16.61 12.93
CA CYS A 3 -2.78 17.59 13.83
C CYS A 3 -2.56 17.31 15.34
N ASN A 4 -1.54 16.51 15.69
CA ASN A 4 -1.23 16.04 17.05
C ASN A 4 -2.37 15.32 17.82
N ARG A 5 -3.47 14.96 17.15
CA ARG A 5 -4.57 14.15 17.72
C ARG A 5 -4.27 12.65 17.63
N GLN A 6 -3.35 12.17 18.48
CA GLN A 6 -2.87 10.79 18.42
C GLN A 6 -3.92 9.75 18.81
N ILE A 7 -4.76 10.03 19.81
CA ILE A 7 -5.83 9.13 20.25
C ILE A 7 -6.83 8.91 19.11
N THR A 8 -7.42 9.98 18.58
CA THR A 8 -8.39 9.89 17.48
C THR A 8 -7.78 9.20 16.25
N ALA A 9 -6.53 9.51 15.92
CA ALA A 9 -5.85 8.86 14.80
C ALA A 9 -5.67 7.35 15.05
N GLY A 10 -5.22 6.95 16.24
CA GLY A 10 -5.09 5.54 16.60
C GLY A 10 -6.42 4.80 16.55
N ALA A 11 -7.48 5.39 17.11
CA ALA A 11 -8.82 4.82 17.08
C ALA A 11 -9.37 4.64 15.66
N LEU A 12 -9.20 5.64 14.78
CA LEU A 12 -9.65 5.53 13.38
C LEU A 12 -8.87 4.46 12.61
N ILE A 13 -7.55 4.34 12.83
CA ILE A 13 -6.74 3.27 12.23
C ILE A 13 -7.18 1.91 12.79
N GLY A 14 -7.43 1.80 14.10
CA GLY A 14 -7.90 0.58 14.74
C GLY A 14 -9.27 0.14 14.22
N LEU A 15 -10.20 1.07 14.04
CA LEU A 15 -11.50 0.80 13.43
C LEU A 15 -11.35 0.30 11.98
N ALA A 16 -10.55 0.98 11.17
CA ALA A 16 -10.26 0.54 9.81
C ALA A 16 -9.63 -0.86 9.78
N ALA A 17 -8.70 -1.14 10.70
CA ALA A 17 -8.03 -2.43 10.85
C ALA A 17 -8.97 -3.55 11.29
N GLY A 18 -9.90 -3.28 12.20
CA GLY A 18 -10.92 -4.26 12.62
C GLY A 18 -11.85 -4.64 11.46
N ILE A 19 -12.22 -3.67 10.61
CA ILE A 19 -13.07 -3.89 9.43
C ILE A 19 -12.32 -4.63 8.32
N LYS A 20 -11.10 -4.21 8.03
CA LYS A 20 -10.26 -4.79 6.97
C LYS A 20 -8.84 -4.84 7.53
N ALA A 21 -8.23 -6.02 7.65
CA ALA A 21 -6.97 -6.16 8.40
C ALA A 21 -5.74 -5.43 7.82
N PHE A 22 -5.78 -4.96 6.56
CA PHE A 22 -4.60 -4.32 5.92
C PHE A 22 -3.95 -3.13 6.68
N PRO A 23 -4.68 -2.24 7.38
CA PRO A 23 -4.12 -1.14 8.16
C PRO A 23 -3.39 -1.61 9.43
N VAL A 24 -3.43 -2.90 9.80
CA VAL A 24 -2.61 -3.45 10.90
C VAL A 24 -1.12 -3.16 10.67
N VAL A 25 -0.67 -3.11 9.41
CA VAL A 25 0.72 -2.74 9.07
C VAL A 25 1.09 -1.33 9.55
N ALA A 26 0.11 -0.43 9.71
CA ALA A 26 0.35 0.90 10.26
C ALA A 26 0.89 0.86 11.70
N ILE A 27 0.68 -0.23 12.45
CA ILE A 27 1.29 -0.43 13.77
C ILE A 27 2.82 -0.33 13.67
N LEU A 28 3.44 -0.97 12.67
CA LEU A 28 4.89 -0.92 12.48
C LEU A 28 5.38 0.53 12.30
N TYR A 29 4.64 1.31 11.52
CA TYR A 29 4.92 2.73 11.32
C TYR A 29 4.77 3.54 12.61
N LEU A 30 3.69 3.33 13.36
CA LEU A 30 3.45 4.02 14.63
C LEU A 30 4.54 3.71 15.66
N LEU A 31 4.94 2.44 15.77
CA LEU A 31 6.01 1.99 16.66
C LEU A 31 7.36 2.58 16.24
N TYR A 32 7.71 2.49 14.95
CA TYR A 32 8.95 3.06 14.42
C TYR A 32 9.06 4.56 14.69
N ARG A 33 7.98 5.31 14.47
CA ARG A 33 7.92 6.75 14.76
C ARG A 33 7.72 7.07 16.24
N ARG A 34 7.58 6.05 17.10
CA ARG A 34 7.33 6.14 18.54
C ARG A 34 6.08 6.98 18.86
N TYR A 35 5.03 6.81 18.05
CA TYR A 35 3.69 7.33 18.31
C TYR A 35 2.96 6.41 19.30
N TRP A 36 3.49 6.33 20.52
CA TRP A 36 3.01 5.39 21.53
C TRP A 36 1.54 5.56 21.87
N ILE A 37 1.06 6.81 21.95
CA ILE A 37 -0.34 7.11 22.25
C ILE A 37 -1.26 6.62 21.12
N ALA A 38 -0.86 6.84 19.86
CA ALA A 38 -1.63 6.35 18.72
C ALA A 38 -1.60 4.81 18.64
N ALA A 39 -0.45 4.19 18.90
CA ALA A 39 -0.33 2.73 18.93
C ALA A 39 -1.18 2.11 20.04
N ALA A 40 -1.14 2.67 21.25
CA ALA A 40 -1.97 2.24 22.38
C ALA A 40 -3.46 2.45 22.08
N SER A 41 -3.84 3.59 21.50
CA SER A 41 -5.23 3.84 21.11
C SER A 41 -5.71 2.89 20.02
N LEU A 42 -4.88 2.57 19.02
CA LEU A 42 -5.18 1.58 18.00
C LEU A 42 -5.40 0.21 18.64
N ALA A 43 -4.48 -0.24 19.50
CA ALA A 43 -4.58 -1.51 20.19
C ALA A 43 -5.83 -1.58 21.07
N ALA A 44 -6.12 -0.53 21.83
CA ALA A 44 -7.33 -0.43 22.64
C ALA A 44 -8.61 -0.53 21.78
N THR A 45 -8.66 0.15 20.64
CA THR A 45 -9.80 0.06 19.72
C THR A 45 -9.93 -1.34 19.13
N LEU A 46 -8.84 -2.00 18.73
CA LEU A 46 -8.88 -3.38 18.25
C LEU A 46 -9.37 -4.35 19.33
N THR A 47 -8.85 -4.24 20.55
CA THR A 47 -9.32 -5.04 21.69
C THR A 47 -10.79 -4.80 21.96
N LEU A 48 -11.25 -3.55 21.90
CA LEU A 48 -12.66 -3.23 22.09
C LEU A 48 -13.53 -3.87 21.00
N LEU A 49 -13.15 -3.76 19.73
CA LEU A 49 -13.94 -4.24 18.60
C LEU A 49 -13.91 -5.75 18.42
N LEU A 50 -12.75 -6.39 18.64
CA LEU A 50 -12.54 -7.81 18.36
C LEU A 50 -12.68 -8.70 19.59
N VAL A 51 -12.65 -8.13 20.80
CA VAL A 51 -12.71 -8.89 22.06
C VAL A 51 -13.83 -8.40 22.96
N ALA A 52 -13.77 -7.16 23.46
CA ALA A 52 -14.69 -6.70 24.50
C ALA A 52 -16.15 -6.64 24.02
N PHE A 53 -16.40 -6.06 22.85
CA PHE A 53 -17.75 -5.95 22.29
C PHE A 53 -18.34 -7.32 21.90
N PRO A 54 -17.62 -8.22 21.20
CA PRO A 54 -18.10 -9.58 20.96
C PRO A 54 -18.39 -10.38 22.24
N ILE A 55 -17.55 -10.27 23.28
CA ILE A 55 -17.80 -10.94 24.58
C ILE A 55 -19.10 -10.44 25.19
N ALA A 56 -19.29 -9.13 25.25
CA ALA A 56 -20.50 -8.53 25.83
C ALA A 56 -21.77 -8.90 25.04
N ALA A 57 -21.69 -9.01 23.71
CA ALA A 57 -22.84 -9.28 22.86
C ALA A 57 -23.17 -10.78 22.68
N ARG A 58 -22.16 -11.66 22.74
CA ARG A 58 -22.30 -13.08 22.31
C ARG A 58 -21.70 -14.10 23.29
N GLY A 59 -21.10 -13.65 24.39
CA GLY A 59 -20.42 -14.51 25.36
C GLY A 59 -18.98 -14.89 24.94
N SER A 60 -18.18 -15.28 25.93
CA SER A 60 -16.73 -15.52 25.76
C SER A 60 -16.39 -16.65 24.80
N ALA A 61 -17.15 -17.75 24.82
CA ALA A 61 -16.91 -18.90 23.94
C ALA A 61 -17.10 -18.55 22.45
N GLN A 62 -18.20 -17.86 22.11
CA GLN A 62 -18.46 -17.45 20.73
C GLN A 62 -17.50 -16.35 20.29
N ALA A 63 -17.20 -15.38 21.16
CA ALA A 63 -16.23 -14.33 20.88
C ALA A 63 -14.83 -14.90 20.58
N GLY A 64 -14.39 -15.93 21.32
CA GLY A 64 -13.13 -16.62 21.04
C GLY A 64 -13.12 -17.29 19.66
N THR A 65 -14.22 -17.94 19.28
CA THR A 65 -14.37 -18.55 17.95
C THR A 65 -14.36 -17.50 16.83
N ASP A 66 -15.07 -16.38 17.03
CA ASP A 66 -15.13 -15.28 16.06
C ASP A 66 -13.75 -14.62 15.88
N LEU A 67 -13.02 -14.39 16.98
CA LEU A 67 -11.66 -13.86 16.95
C LEU A 67 -10.71 -14.82 16.22
N HIS A 68 -10.79 -16.12 16.50
CA HIS A 68 -9.98 -17.13 15.82
C HIS A 68 -10.26 -17.14 14.31
N ARG A 69 -11.53 -17.16 13.89
CA ARG A 69 -11.93 -17.09 12.47
C ARG A 69 -11.46 -15.81 11.78
N TRP A 70 -11.59 -14.66 12.44
CA TRP A 70 -11.10 -13.39 11.89
C TRP A 70 -9.58 -13.44 11.73
N THR A 71 -8.87 -13.96 12.73
CA THR A 71 -7.42 -14.04 12.77
C THR A 71 -6.87 -15.00 11.69
N GLU A 72 -7.46 -16.18 11.56
CA GLU A 72 -7.10 -17.12 10.48
C GLU A 72 -7.42 -16.53 9.12
N GLY A 73 -8.65 -16.03 8.92
CA GLY A 73 -9.13 -15.57 7.63
C GLY A 73 -8.48 -14.27 7.14
N MET A 74 -7.98 -13.43 8.05
CA MET A 74 -7.47 -12.10 7.72
C MET A 74 -5.95 -11.94 7.87
N LEU A 75 -5.29 -12.71 8.74
CA LEU A 75 -3.87 -12.49 9.08
C LEU A 75 -2.94 -13.67 8.76
N PHE A 76 -3.31 -14.90 9.14
CA PHE A 76 -2.34 -16.01 9.17
C PHE A 76 -2.55 -17.09 8.12
N LYS A 77 -3.72 -17.19 7.49
CA LYS A 77 -3.97 -18.18 6.44
C LYS A 77 -3.90 -17.56 5.06
N TYR A 78 -2.85 -17.89 4.32
CA TYR A 78 -2.71 -17.56 2.91
C TYR A 78 -2.40 -18.83 2.10
N ASP A 79 -3.44 -19.53 1.71
CA ASP A 79 -3.39 -20.75 0.88
C ASP A 79 -4.07 -20.51 -0.48
N GLU A 80 -3.80 -21.39 -1.45
CA GLU A 80 -4.36 -21.31 -2.81
C GLU A 80 -5.88 -21.28 -2.87
N LYS A 81 -6.54 -21.83 -1.83
CA LYS A 81 -8.00 -21.88 -1.71
C LYS A 81 -8.55 -20.83 -0.75
N GLY A 82 -7.69 -19.96 -0.23
CA GLY A 82 -8.01 -19.00 0.80
C GLY A 82 -8.85 -17.84 0.31
N PHE A 83 -9.39 -17.06 1.25
CA PHE A 83 -10.15 -15.86 0.95
C PHE A 83 -9.38 -14.89 0.03
N GLY A 84 -8.06 -14.82 0.18
CA GLY A 84 -7.15 -14.01 -0.62
C GLY A 84 -6.78 -14.58 -1.99
N GLN A 85 -7.29 -15.76 -2.38
CA GLN A 85 -6.99 -16.45 -3.66
C GLN A 85 -8.25 -16.82 -4.46
N ARG A 86 -9.41 -16.26 -4.09
CA ARG A 86 -10.67 -16.46 -4.83
C ARG A 86 -10.53 -16.11 -6.30
N ALA A 87 -10.92 -17.04 -7.16
CA ALA A 87 -11.06 -16.84 -8.60
C ALA A 87 -12.06 -15.70 -8.88
N GLY A 88 -11.84 -14.96 -9.98
CA GLY A 88 -12.61 -13.76 -10.31
C GLY A 88 -12.40 -12.55 -9.37
N ARG A 89 -11.55 -12.67 -8.34
CA ARG A 89 -11.21 -11.58 -7.41
C ARG A 89 -9.71 -11.34 -7.31
N SER A 90 -8.97 -12.33 -6.84
CA SER A 90 -7.57 -12.19 -6.43
C SER A 90 -6.64 -12.13 -7.62
N HIS A 91 -6.91 -12.95 -8.63
CA HIS A 91 -6.17 -13.00 -9.89
C HIS A 91 -6.92 -12.30 -11.03
N ALA A 92 -8.01 -11.59 -10.72
CA ALA A 92 -8.73 -10.84 -11.72
C ALA A 92 -7.85 -9.71 -12.27
N TRP A 93 -7.97 -9.44 -13.57
CA TRP A 93 -7.30 -8.30 -14.23
C TRP A 93 -7.51 -6.97 -13.49
N LYS A 94 -8.62 -6.82 -12.76
CA LYS A 94 -8.94 -5.63 -11.96
C LYS A 94 -8.02 -5.43 -10.75
N ASN A 95 -7.37 -6.48 -10.24
CA ASN A 95 -6.57 -6.43 -9.03
C ASN A 95 -5.14 -5.95 -9.34
N GLN A 96 -4.85 -4.70 -8.96
CA GLN A 96 -3.60 -4.02 -9.24
C GLN A 96 -2.66 -3.99 -8.02
N SER A 97 -2.84 -4.92 -7.08
CA SER A 97 -1.90 -5.11 -5.98
C SER A 97 -0.73 -5.97 -6.42
N ILE A 98 0.34 -6.03 -5.61
CA ILE A 98 1.43 -6.98 -5.86
C ILE A 98 0.92 -8.42 -5.87
N PHE A 99 -0.07 -8.74 -5.04
CA PHE A 99 -0.66 -10.08 -4.98
C PHE A 99 -1.43 -10.41 -6.26
N GLY A 100 -2.17 -9.44 -6.82
CA GLY A 100 -2.87 -9.60 -8.09
C GLY A 100 -1.90 -9.75 -9.26
N VAL A 101 -1.06 -8.74 -9.47
CA VAL A 101 -0.17 -8.65 -10.64
C VAL A 101 0.87 -9.76 -10.64
N ALA A 102 1.50 -10.08 -9.50
CA ALA A 102 2.52 -11.13 -9.47
C ALA A 102 1.91 -12.51 -9.71
N ASN A 103 0.76 -12.83 -9.12
CA ASN A 103 0.11 -14.12 -9.40
C ASN A 103 -0.40 -14.20 -10.85
N LEU A 104 -0.90 -13.10 -11.41
CA LEU A 104 -1.37 -13.03 -12.78
C LEU A 104 -0.25 -13.22 -13.81
N LEU A 105 0.91 -12.59 -13.60
CA LEU A 105 2.03 -12.62 -14.54
C LEU A 105 2.94 -13.83 -14.34
N LEU A 106 3.02 -14.39 -13.14
CA LEU A 106 3.97 -15.46 -12.80
C LEU A 106 3.33 -16.84 -12.64
N ARG A 107 2.01 -16.97 -12.68
CA ARG A 107 1.31 -18.27 -12.58
C ARG A 107 0.34 -18.42 -13.73
N HIS A 108 0.12 -19.65 -14.16
CA HIS A 108 -0.94 -19.96 -15.12
C HIS A 108 -2.33 -19.93 -14.45
N VAL A 109 -2.95 -18.75 -14.38
CA VAL A 109 -4.27 -18.52 -13.78
C VAL A 109 -5.18 -17.73 -14.71
N ASP A 110 -6.48 -18.06 -14.71
CA ASP A 110 -7.49 -17.33 -15.48
C ASP A 110 -7.75 -15.95 -14.87
N TYR A 111 -7.57 -14.91 -15.68
CA TYR A 111 -7.68 -13.52 -15.23
C TYR A 111 -9.06 -12.92 -15.38
N ASP A 112 -9.97 -13.56 -16.12
CA ASP A 112 -11.34 -13.08 -16.37
C ASP A 112 -12.37 -14.19 -16.09
N ASP A 113 -12.13 -14.90 -14.97
CA ASP A 113 -13.02 -15.95 -14.46
C ASP A 113 -14.45 -15.42 -14.29
N LYS A 114 -15.35 -15.92 -15.14
CA LYS A 114 -16.76 -15.54 -15.29
C LYS A 114 -17.66 -16.76 -15.02
N TYR A 115 -18.97 -16.54 -14.93
CA TYR A 115 -19.92 -17.65 -14.90
C TYR A 115 -19.84 -18.46 -16.20
N GLU A 116 -19.88 -19.79 -16.07
CA GLU A 116 -19.87 -20.69 -17.22
C GLU A 116 -21.07 -20.45 -18.16
N PRO A 117 -20.91 -20.67 -19.48
CA PRO A 117 -19.68 -21.11 -20.16
C PRO A 117 -18.74 -19.93 -20.50
N HIS A 118 -17.45 -20.04 -20.18
CA HIS A 118 -16.42 -19.08 -20.63
C HIS A 118 -15.15 -19.78 -21.12
N ARG A 119 -14.40 -19.10 -21.99
CA ARG A 119 -13.08 -19.54 -22.42
C ARG A 119 -12.05 -18.92 -21.48
N PRO A 120 -11.20 -19.71 -20.80
CA PRO A 120 -10.22 -19.17 -19.88
C PRO A 120 -9.16 -18.37 -20.65
N VAL A 121 -8.72 -17.27 -20.04
CA VAL A 121 -7.75 -16.35 -20.62
C VAL A 121 -6.56 -16.16 -19.69
N TYR A 122 -5.36 -16.19 -20.28
CA TYR A 122 -4.11 -16.19 -19.54
C TYR A 122 -3.20 -15.06 -20.04
N ALA A 123 -2.39 -14.52 -19.14
CA ALA A 123 -1.43 -13.45 -19.44
C ALA A 123 -0.04 -13.70 -18.84
N ASN A 124 0.18 -14.91 -18.33
CA ASN A 124 1.38 -15.25 -17.60
C ASN A 124 2.61 -15.24 -18.52
N VAL A 125 3.68 -14.60 -18.05
CA VAL A 125 4.99 -14.56 -18.71
C VAL A 125 5.93 -15.65 -18.19
N ALA A 126 5.58 -16.23 -17.03
CA ALA A 126 6.23 -17.38 -16.44
C ALA A 126 5.16 -18.33 -15.87
N ASP A 127 5.54 -19.58 -15.61
CA ASP A 127 4.65 -20.56 -14.99
C ASP A 127 5.30 -21.12 -13.72
N LEU A 128 5.25 -20.31 -12.66
CA LEU A 128 5.80 -20.62 -11.35
C LEU A 128 4.72 -21.17 -10.42
N GLY A 129 5.11 -22.05 -9.50
CA GLY A 129 4.22 -22.51 -8.44
C GLY A 129 3.83 -21.39 -7.46
N PHE A 130 2.64 -21.52 -6.84
CA PHE A 130 2.12 -20.56 -5.86
C PHE A 130 3.10 -20.26 -4.72
N SER A 131 3.76 -21.29 -4.17
CA SER A 131 4.71 -21.11 -3.07
C SER A 131 5.88 -20.20 -3.48
N THR A 132 6.39 -20.38 -4.70
CA THR A 132 7.49 -19.56 -5.24
C THR A 132 7.06 -18.11 -5.42
N VAL A 133 5.88 -17.88 -6.02
CA VAL A 133 5.36 -16.53 -6.24
C VAL A 133 5.11 -15.80 -4.92
N ASN A 134 4.57 -16.47 -3.90
CA ASN A 134 4.35 -15.83 -2.60
C ASN A 134 5.65 -15.54 -1.83
N LYS A 135 6.67 -16.40 -1.96
CA LYS A 135 8.00 -16.09 -1.44
C LYS A 135 8.56 -14.82 -2.10
N LEU A 136 8.43 -14.70 -3.42
CA LEU A 136 8.83 -13.49 -4.15
C LEU A 136 8.06 -12.25 -3.66
N ILE A 137 6.73 -12.34 -3.56
CA ILE A 137 5.90 -11.25 -3.02
C ILE A 137 6.36 -10.85 -1.61
N GLY A 138 6.61 -11.83 -0.73
CA GLY A 138 7.08 -11.60 0.63
C GLY A 138 8.43 -10.90 0.68
N VAL A 139 9.40 -11.36 -0.11
CA VAL A 139 10.73 -10.72 -0.23
C VAL A 139 10.60 -9.30 -0.79
N THR A 140 9.84 -9.08 -1.85
CA THR A 140 9.62 -7.73 -2.43
C THR A 140 8.95 -6.80 -1.43
N THR A 141 7.97 -7.29 -0.67
CA THR A 141 7.29 -6.52 0.37
C THR A 141 8.25 -6.12 1.49
N LEU A 142 9.08 -7.05 1.95
CA LEU A 142 10.11 -6.77 2.96
C LEU A 142 11.11 -5.73 2.46
N LEU A 143 11.64 -5.90 1.24
CA LEU A 143 12.60 -4.97 0.65
C LEU A 143 12.02 -3.56 0.49
N ALA A 144 10.78 -3.43 0.00
CA ALA A 144 10.12 -2.14 -0.12
C ALA A 144 9.87 -1.48 1.25
N GLY A 145 9.51 -2.26 2.27
CA GLY A 145 9.39 -1.79 3.65
C GLY A 145 10.73 -1.31 4.23
N LEU A 146 11.81 -2.03 3.96
CA LEU A 146 13.17 -1.64 4.35
C LEU A 146 13.61 -0.35 3.64
N ILE A 147 13.36 -0.24 2.33
CA ILE A 147 13.63 0.98 1.55
C ILE A 147 12.87 2.16 2.15
N TYR A 148 11.58 1.98 2.43
CA TYR A 148 10.77 3.01 3.07
C TYR A 148 11.38 3.48 4.37
N VAL A 149 11.71 2.57 5.30
CA VAL A 149 12.36 2.91 6.57
C VAL A 149 13.71 3.59 6.37
N ALA A 150 14.51 3.12 5.41
CA ALA A 150 15.84 3.65 5.13
C ALA A 150 15.82 5.08 4.59
N VAL A 151 14.77 5.47 3.84
CA VAL A 151 14.64 6.84 3.33
C VAL A 151 14.00 7.82 4.31
N LEU A 152 13.46 7.34 5.44
CA LEU A 152 12.77 8.21 6.39
C LEU A 152 13.74 9.18 7.10
N PRO A 153 13.41 10.48 7.20
CA PRO A 153 14.24 11.44 7.88
C PRO A 153 14.24 11.20 9.39
N GLY A 154 15.37 11.48 10.02
CA GLY A 154 15.45 11.58 11.48
C GLY A 154 14.53 12.67 12.04
N ARG A 155 14.07 12.52 13.28
CA ARG A 155 13.08 13.42 13.92
C ARG A 155 13.42 14.92 13.82
N ARG A 156 14.70 15.27 13.91
CA ARG A 156 15.17 16.67 13.85
C ARG A 156 15.04 17.32 12.46
N ARG A 157 14.86 16.52 11.41
CA ARG A 157 14.81 16.96 10.01
C ARG A 157 13.39 16.96 9.44
N ARG A 158 12.38 16.87 10.31
CA ARG A 158 10.98 16.82 9.90
C ARG A 158 10.44 18.23 9.68
N THR A 159 9.93 18.45 8.49
CA THR A 159 9.17 19.62 8.07
C THR A 159 7.80 19.18 7.56
N ALA A 160 6.89 20.13 7.35
CA ALA A 160 5.60 19.83 6.73
C ALA A 160 5.75 19.15 5.35
N GLU A 161 6.79 19.51 4.59
CA GLU A 161 7.06 18.93 3.27
C GLU A 161 7.53 17.47 3.38
N THR A 162 8.50 17.19 4.26
CA THR A 162 8.98 15.82 4.46
C THR A 162 7.89 14.92 5.02
N ASP A 163 7.05 15.45 5.90
CA ASP A 163 5.92 14.71 6.48
C ASP A 163 4.87 14.37 5.43
N ALA A 164 4.65 15.25 4.46
CA ALA A 164 3.74 15.00 3.34
C ALA A 164 4.29 13.92 2.41
N ILE A 165 5.58 13.96 2.08
CA ILE A 165 6.23 12.93 1.24
C ILE A 165 6.23 11.58 1.96
N GLU A 166 6.57 11.54 3.24
CA GLU A 166 6.51 10.33 4.06
C GLU A 166 5.12 9.69 4.06
N PHE A 167 4.07 10.50 4.26
CA PHE A 167 2.71 10.00 4.24
C PHE A 167 2.28 9.53 2.85
N ALA A 168 2.70 10.23 1.78
CA ALA A 168 2.46 9.79 0.41
C ALA A 168 3.11 8.43 0.11
N LEU A 169 4.36 8.23 0.53
CA LEU A 169 5.07 6.96 0.39
C LEU A 169 4.37 5.83 1.15
N LEU A 170 3.90 6.10 2.38
CA LEU A 170 3.13 5.14 3.15
C LEU A 170 1.84 4.72 2.41
N LEU A 171 1.09 5.70 1.89
CA LEU A 171 -0.14 5.42 1.12
C LEU A 171 0.15 4.60 -0.13
N LEU A 172 1.21 4.91 -0.87
CA LEU A 172 1.62 4.15 -2.06
C LEU A 172 1.92 2.69 -1.71
N LEU A 173 2.65 2.44 -0.62
CA LEU A 173 2.91 1.07 -0.15
C LEU A 173 1.63 0.36 0.33
N MET A 174 0.73 1.08 1.01
CA MET A 174 -0.56 0.50 1.39
C MET A 174 -1.39 0.07 0.18
N LEU A 175 -1.36 0.83 -0.92
CA LEU A 175 -2.02 0.47 -2.18
C LEU A 175 -1.38 -0.77 -2.81
N VAL A 176 -0.06 -0.83 -2.84
CA VAL A 176 0.70 -1.95 -3.41
C VAL A 176 0.48 -3.24 -2.63
N PHE A 177 0.49 -3.18 -1.29
CA PHE A 177 0.45 -4.34 -0.41
C PHE A 177 -0.93 -4.69 0.13
N THR A 178 -1.98 -3.97 -0.25
CA THR A 178 -3.32 -4.46 0.05
C THR A 178 -3.58 -5.73 -0.78
N PRO A 179 -4.21 -6.78 -0.23
CA PRO A 179 -4.49 -7.98 -1.01
C PRO A 179 -5.33 -7.71 -2.27
N PHE A 180 -6.26 -6.76 -2.17
CA PHE A 180 -7.17 -6.36 -3.24
C PHE A 180 -7.11 -4.85 -3.49
N ALA A 181 -6.38 -4.47 -4.54
CA ALA A 181 -6.33 -3.09 -5.03
C ALA A 181 -7.13 -2.98 -6.33
N PHE A 182 -8.44 -2.82 -6.22
CA PHE A 182 -9.30 -2.53 -7.38
C PHE A 182 -9.30 -1.04 -7.70
N GLY A 183 -9.75 -0.67 -8.90
CA GLY A 183 -9.68 0.71 -9.41
C GLY A 183 -10.18 1.80 -8.44
N TYR A 184 -11.27 1.56 -7.71
CA TYR A 184 -11.79 2.54 -6.73
C TYR A 184 -10.80 2.83 -5.59
N LEU A 185 -9.93 1.89 -5.23
CA LEU A 185 -8.94 2.09 -4.18
C LEU A 185 -7.86 3.08 -4.61
N PHE A 186 -7.62 3.24 -5.91
CA PHE A 186 -6.64 4.20 -6.42
C PHE A 186 -7.14 5.65 -6.39
N ALA A 187 -8.35 5.92 -5.92
CA ALA A 187 -8.74 7.28 -5.51
C ALA A 187 -7.78 7.85 -4.44
N TRP A 188 -7.14 6.98 -3.65
CA TRP A 188 -6.11 7.36 -2.67
C TRP A 188 -4.81 7.88 -3.30
N LEU A 189 -4.59 7.70 -4.61
CA LEU A 189 -3.48 8.34 -5.33
C LEU A 189 -3.62 9.87 -5.39
N LEU A 190 -4.81 10.42 -5.13
CA LEU A 190 -5.04 11.86 -5.10
C LEU A 190 -4.02 12.56 -4.18
N TYR A 191 -3.78 12.01 -2.99
CA TYR A 191 -2.84 12.61 -2.04
C TYR A 191 -1.38 12.57 -2.54
N PRO A 192 -0.79 11.42 -2.94
CA PRO A 192 0.51 11.38 -3.59
C PRO A 192 0.63 12.34 -4.78
N PHE A 193 -0.40 12.45 -5.63
CA PHE A 193 -0.40 13.41 -6.73
C PHE A 193 -0.41 14.87 -6.26
N THR A 194 -1.16 15.22 -5.22
CA THR A 194 -1.11 16.57 -4.64
C THR A 194 0.29 16.91 -4.13
N VAL A 195 0.94 15.99 -3.41
CA VAL A 195 2.31 16.18 -2.93
C VAL A 195 3.27 16.33 -4.10
N LEU A 196 3.18 15.44 -5.08
CA LEU A 196 3.98 15.47 -6.31
C LEU A 196 3.85 16.80 -7.05
N THR A 197 2.64 17.27 -7.30
CA THR A 197 2.38 18.55 -8.00
C THR A 197 2.98 19.71 -7.23
N ARG A 198 2.79 19.76 -5.90
CA ARG A 198 3.41 20.78 -5.05
C ARG A 198 4.94 20.75 -5.18
N ARG A 199 5.57 19.57 -5.20
CA ARG A 199 7.02 19.44 -5.37
C ARG A 199 7.52 19.88 -6.74
N LEU A 200 6.76 19.60 -7.80
CA LEU A 200 7.12 19.98 -9.17
C LEU A 200 6.91 21.48 -9.45
N MET A 201 5.93 22.12 -8.80
CA MET A 201 5.68 23.56 -8.96
C MET A 201 6.77 24.43 -8.32
N PHE A 202 7.29 24.01 -7.17
CA PHE A 202 8.21 24.82 -6.35
C PHE A 202 9.64 24.24 -6.29
N GLY A 203 9.92 23.16 -7.00
CA GLY A 203 11.21 22.48 -6.98
C GLY A 203 11.64 22.03 -8.36
N ARG A 204 12.96 21.86 -8.53
CA ARG A 204 13.56 21.29 -9.75
C ARG A 204 14.05 19.89 -9.44
N SER A 205 13.27 18.89 -9.86
CA SER A 205 13.61 17.47 -9.69
C SER A 205 13.30 16.72 -10.99
N PRO A 206 14.28 16.56 -11.90
CA PRO A 206 14.04 15.96 -13.20
C PRO A 206 13.58 14.51 -13.07
N LEU A 207 14.17 13.75 -12.14
CA LEU A 207 13.75 12.37 -11.87
C LEU A 207 12.28 12.31 -11.41
N LEU A 208 11.88 13.19 -10.50
CA LEU A 208 10.48 13.27 -10.05
C LEU A 208 9.54 13.56 -11.23
N LEU A 209 9.91 14.49 -12.11
CA LEU A 209 9.15 14.82 -13.32
C LEU A 209 9.04 13.60 -14.26
N PHE A 210 10.14 12.92 -14.54
CA PHE A 210 10.14 11.73 -15.40
C PHE A 210 9.27 10.62 -14.82
N THR A 211 9.39 10.32 -13.53
CA THR A 211 8.54 9.32 -12.87
C THR A 211 7.06 9.72 -12.85
N ALA A 212 6.76 11.01 -12.71
CA ALA A 212 5.40 11.54 -12.77
C ALA A 212 4.79 11.36 -14.17
N ILE A 213 5.51 11.77 -15.21
CA ILE A 213 5.07 11.61 -16.60
C ILE A 213 4.87 10.13 -16.92
N GLY A 214 5.82 9.28 -16.53
CA GLY A 214 5.72 7.83 -16.72
C GLY A 214 4.51 7.24 -15.99
N ALA A 215 4.27 7.63 -14.74
CA ALA A 215 3.10 7.19 -13.99
C ALA A 215 1.78 7.64 -14.64
N VAL A 216 1.68 8.90 -15.05
CA VAL A 216 0.49 9.44 -15.75
C VAL A 216 0.27 8.71 -17.07
N ALA A 217 1.33 8.49 -17.87
CA ALA A 217 1.25 7.75 -19.12
C ALA A 217 0.73 6.31 -18.90
N LEU A 218 1.28 5.60 -17.90
CA LEU A 218 0.82 4.25 -17.54
C LEU A 218 -0.66 4.24 -17.10
N LEU A 219 -1.08 5.20 -16.28
CA LEU A 219 -2.49 5.33 -15.87
C LEU A 219 -3.40 5.60 -17.08
N ALA A 220 -2.96 6.48 -17.98
CA ALA A 220 -3.70 6.86 -19.18
C ALA A 220 -3.93 5.70 -20.15
N LEU A 221 -3.07 4.66 -20.16
CA LEU A 221 -3.29 3.43 -20.95
C LEU A 221 -4.63 2.75 -20.63
N THR A 222 -5.19 2.98 -19.44
CA THR A 222 -6.51 2.44 -19.06
C THR A 222 -7.65 3.01 -19.91
N ILE A 223 -7.46 4.18 -20.55
CA ILE A 223 -8.48 4.83 -21.38
C ILE A 223 -8.71 4.02 -22.67
N PRO A 224 -7.70 3.80 -23.55
CA PRO A 224 -7.88 3.00 -24.76
C PRO A 224 -7.83 1.48 -24.52
N PHE A 225 -7.08 1.01 -23.52
CA PHE A 225 -6.74 -0.41 -23.35
C PHE A 225 -7.10 -0.91 -21.96
N ARG A 226 -8.29 -0.59 -21.46
CA ARG A 226 -8.69 -0.83 -20.06
C ARG A 226 -8.31 -2.20 -19.52
N ILE A 227 -8.69 -3.27 -20.20
CA ILE A 227 -8.46 -4.64 -19.73
C ILE A 227 -6.98 -5.00 -19.93
N GLN A 228 -6.45 -4.81 -21.12
CA GLN A 228 -5.09 -5.21 -21.48
C GLN A 228 -4.04 -4.50 -20.62
N ALA A 229 -4.19 -3.19 -20.40
CA ALA A 229 -3.27 -2.42 -19.57
C ALA A 229 -3.31 -2.89 -18.10
N GLN A 230 -4.50 -3.18 -17.57
CA GLN A 230 -4.65 -3.67 -16.20
C GLN A 230 -4.16 -5.11 -16.04
N VAL A 231 -4.34 -5.98 -17.05
CA VAL A 231 -3.75 -7.33 -17.06
C VAL A 231 -2.24 -7.26 -16.85
N TYR A 232 -1.56 -6.30 -17.49
CA TYR A 232 -0.13 -6.07 -17.30
C TYR A 232 0.22 -5.11 -16.17
N GLY A 233 -0.71 -4.83 -15.25
CA GLY A 233 -0.42 -4.10 -14.02
C GLY A 233 -0.10 -2.62 -14.20
N ASN A 234 -0.62 -1.95 -15.22
CA ASN A 234 -0.27 -0.54 -15.49
C ASN A 234 -0.45 0.39 -14.28
N ILE A 235 -1.52 0.20 -13.48
CA ILE A 235 -1.77 1.01 -12.28
C ILE A 235 -0.79 0.64 -11.16
N PHE A 236 -0.47 -0.65 -11.01
CA PHE A 236 0.57 -1.12 -10.09
C PHE A 236 1.92 -0.46 -10.41
N PHE A 237 2.36 -0.54 -11.67
CA PHE A 237 3.64 0.04 -12.09
C PHE A 237 3.66 1.57 -12.02
N ALA A 238 2.55 2.25 -12.30
CA ALA A 238 2.42 3.69 -12.06
C ALA A 238 2.64 4.03 -10.58
N THR A 239 2.05 3.23 -9.69
CA THR A 239 2.20 3.39 -8.23
C THR A 239 3.65 3.18 -7.78
N ILE A 240 4.36 2.20 -8.35
CA ILE A 240 5.79 1.97 -8.12
C ILE A 240 6.63 3.15 -8.63
N LEU A 241 6.36 3.68 -9.82
CA LEU A 241 7.07 4.85 -10.34
C LEU A 241 6.91 6.07 -9.43
N LEU A 242 5.69 6.34 -8.95
CA LEU A 242 5.44 7.41 -7.98
C LEU A 242 6.22 7.19 -6.68
N PHE A 243 6.27 5.95 -6.19
CA PHE A 243 7.05 5.61 -5.00
C PHE A 243 8.54 5.91 -5.21
N VAL A 244 9.12 5.45 -6.32
CA VAL A 244 10.53 5.71 -6.66
C VAL A 244 10.82 7.21 -6.77
N GLY A 245 9.98 7.95 -7.50
CA GLY A 245 10.14 9.39 -7.68
C GLY A 245 10.10 10.15 -6.36
N LEU A 246 9.09 9.89 -5.53
CA LEU A 246 8.95 10.53 -4.23
C LEU A 246 10.05 10.12 -3.25
N SER A 247 10.51 8.87 -3.26
CA SER A 247 11.65 8.42 -2.45
C SER A 247 12.94 9.16 -2.84
N ALA A 248 13.21 9.30 -4.14
CA ALA A 248 14.38 10.02 -4.61
C ALA A 248 14.31 11.52 -4.27
N GLU A 249 13.13 12.14 -4.44
CA GLU A 249 12.90 13.52 -4.02
C GLU A 249 13.11 13.68 -2.51
N PHE A 250 12.67 12.70 -1.73
CA PHE A 250 12.85 12.72 -0.28
C PHE A 250 14.32 12.72 0.12
N ILE A 251 15.12 11.84 -0.49
CA ILE A 251 16.57 11.77 -0.28
C ILE A 251 17.24 13.08 -0.71
N ARG A 252 16.84 13.65 -1.85
CA ARG A 252 17.37 14.92 -2.36
C ARG A 252 17.17 16.05 -1.36
N LEU A 253 15.96 16.18 -0.79
CA LEU A 253 15.65 17.19 0.22
C LEU A 253 16.51 17.04 1.48
N GLN A 254 16.72 15.81 1.93
CA GLN A 254 17.56 15.54 3.09
C GLN A 254 19.02 15.94 2.84
N ARG A 255 19.54 15.65 1.64
CA ARG A 255 20.90 16.06 1.24
C ARG A 255 21.06 17.58 1.14
N MET A 256 20.05 18.29 0.64
CA MET A 256 20.09 19.75 0.57
C MET A 256 20.07 20.40 1.95
N ALA A 257 19.32 19.82 2.89
CA ALA A 257 19.33 20.29 4.27
C ALA A 257 20.70 20.10 4.96
N ASP A 258 21.51 19.14 4.49
CA ASP A 258 22.85 18.86 5.01
C ASP A 258 23.96 19.72 4.35
N ASP A 259 23.66 20.47 3.28
CA ASP A 259 24.65 21.23 2.50
C ASP A 259 24.17 22.68 2.23
N PRO A 260 24.44 23.63 3.17
CA PRO A 260 23.89 24.99 3.13
C PRO A 260 24.36 25.82 1.92
N VAL A 261 25.44 25.42 1.23
CA VAL A 261 25.95 26.10 0.03
C VAL A 261 25.03 25.88 -1.17
N LYS A 262 24.32 24.75 -1.25
CA LYS A 262 23.36 24.47 -2.35
C LYS A 262 22.02 25.18 -2.18
N LEU A 263 21.67 25.60 -0.96
CA LEU A 263 20.41 26.29 -0.67
C LEU A 263 20.37 27.70 -1.28
N SER A 264 21.51 28.39 -1.39
CA SER A 264 21.56 29.74 -1.98
C SER A 264 21.42 29.72 -3.52
N THR A 265 21.88 28.65 -4.18
CA THR A 265 21.85 28.54 -5.64
C THR A 265 20.52 28.08 -6.23
N SER A 266 19.56 27.58 -5.44
CA SER A 266 18.26 27.11 -5.96
C SER A 266 17.12 28.13 -5.82
N ILE A 267 17.36 29.28 -5.19
CA ILE A 267 16.41 30.39 -5.04
C ILE A 267 16.67 31.46 -6.13
N GLY A 268 17.66 31.23 -7.01
CA GLY A 268 17.93 32.02 -8.23
C GLY A 268 17.21 31.48 -9.46
#